data_AF-A0A2T0WGA0-F1
#
_entry.id   AF-A0A2T0WGA0-F1
#
_cell.length_a   1.000
_cell.length_b   1.000
_cell.length_c   1.000
_cell.angle_alpha   90.00
_cell.angle_beta   90.00
_cell.angle_gamma   90.00
#
_symmetry.space_group_name_H-M   'P 1'
#
loop_
_entity.id
_entity.type
_entity.pdbx_description
1 polymer ?
#
loop_
_entity_poly.entity_id
_entity_poly.type
_entity_poly.pdbx_seq_one_letter_code
_entity_poly.pdbx_strand_id
1 'polypeptide(L)'
;MFIILIVILALNDPILEGRWIIERFISFENIIASKNFQNMDNEQQIRALKMYDLYMERVDLNFKSDTVYFKDLKNEEIIDKIGLWYIIQDTLVINDLEKIATYKYFIESYSNCDLHLKPILPGNLVSKSGSTFKKEEC
;
A
#
# COMPACT_ATOMS: atom_id res chain seq x y z
N MET A 1 -9.84 5.87 -47.80
CA MET A 1 -8.55 5.43 -47.24
C MET A 1 -8.56 5.77 -45.76
N PHE A 2 -8.75 4.75 -44.92
CA PHE A 2 -8.97 4.87 -43.48
C PHE A 2 -7.69 5.34 -42.77
N ILE A 3 -7.67 6.58 -42.29
CA ILE A 3 -6.69 7.08 -41.31
C ILE A 3 -7.47 7.40 -40.04
N ILE A 4 -8.04 6.38 -39.41
CA ILE A 4 -8.67 6.49 -38.08
C ILE A 4 -8.44 5.16 -37.38
N LEU A 5 -7.23 4.88 -36.88
CA LEU A 5 -7.04 3.83 -35.86
C LEU A 5 -5.67 3.80 -35.17
N ILE A 6 -5.11 4.93 -34.71
CA ILE A 6 -3.94 4.87 -33.78
C ILE A 6 -4.01 5.97 -32.71
N VAL A 7 -5.18 6.17 -32.08
CA VAL A 7 -5.34 7.14 -30.97
C VAL A 7 -6.15 6.56 -29.79
N ILE A 8 -6.24 5.24 -29.61
CA ILE A 8 -7.10 4.65 -28.54
C ILE A 8 -6.35 3.69 -27.58
N LEU A 9 -5.01 3.57 -27.66
CA LEU A 9 -4.25 2.69 -26.75
C LEU A 9 -3.23 3.41 -25.85
N ALA A 10 -3.21 4.74 -25.85
CA ALA A 10 -2.37 5.54 -24.94
C ALA A 10 -3.14 6.07 -23.71
N LEU A 11 -4.26 5.44 -23.36
CA LEU A 11 -5.06 5.73 -22.16
C LEU A 11 -4.85 4.64 -21.08
N ASN A 12 -3.64 4.09 -20.97
CA ASN A 12 -3.36 3.05 -19.99
C ASN A 12 -2.78 3.64 -18.71
N ASP A 13 -3.63 3.58 -17.69
CA ASP A 13 -3.34 3.41 -16.26
C ASP A 13 -2.93 4.62 -15.41
N PRO A 14 -3.33 4.61 -14.12
CA PRO A 14 -2.68 5.40 -13.08
C PRO A 14 -1.20 5.03 -13.09
N ILE A 15 -0.35 5.88 -13.65
CA ILE A 15 1.09 5.70 -13.53
C ILE A 15 1.44 6.06 -12.09
N LEU A 16 1.37 5.06 -11.20
CA LEU A 16 1.81 5.13 -9.81
C LEU A 16 3.35 5.28 -9.72
N GLU A 17 4.06 5.47 -10.84
CA GLU A 17 5.51 5.65 -10.89
C GLU A 17 5.99 6.68 -9.86
N GLY A 18 7.09 6.35 -9.20
CA GLY A 18 7.71 7.13 -8.16
C GLY A 18 7.50 6.54 -6.77
N ARG A 19 8.01 7.28 -5.78
CA ARG A 19 8.04 6.87 -4.37
C ARG A 19 6.85 7.46 -3.61
N TRP A 20 6.14 6.60 -2.90
CA TRP A 20 4.96 6.90 -2.09
C TRP A 20 5.25 6.51 -0.64
N ILE A 21 5.28 7.50 0.24
CA ILE A 21 5.58 7.34 1.65
C ILE A 21 4.26 7.23 2.40
N ILE A 22 4.15 6.30 3.34
CA ILE A 22 2.93 6.17 4.12
C ILE A 22 2.70 7.40 5.01
N GLU A 23 1.51 7.96 4.95
CA GLU A 23 1.10 9.09 5.81
C GLU A 23 0.09 8.63 6.87
N ARG A 24 -0.75 7.65 6.53
CA ARG A 24 -1.80 7.16 7.43
C ARG A 24 -2.04 5.67 7.32
N PHE A 25 -2.26 5.00 8.45
CA PHE A 25 -2.66 3.59 8.50
C PHE A 25 -3.87 3.37 9.41
N ILE A 26 -5.07 3.40 8.82
CA ILE A 26 -6.36 3.41 9.54
C ILE A 26 -6.54 2.15 10.39
N SER A 27 -6.05 1.00 9.92
CA SER A 27 -6.15 -0.25 10.69
C SER A 27 -5.46 -0.14 12.05
N PHE A 28 -4.29 0.49 12.10
CA PHE A 28 -3.55 0.66 13.35
C PHE A 28 -4.20 1.71 14.25
N GLU A 29 -4.66 2.82 13.69
CA GLU A 29 -5.43 3.84 14.43
C GLU A 29 -6.65 3.24 15.13
N ASN A 30 -7.36 2.35 14.43
CA ASN A 30 -8.51 1.64 15.00
C ASN A 30 -8.10 0.68 16.13
N ILE A 31 -6.92 0.05 16.04
CA ILE A 31 -6.40 -0.83 17.09
C ILE A 31 -6.07 -0.02 18.34
N ILE A 32 -5.34 1.08 18.24
CA ILE A 32 -4.97 1.90 19.41
C ILE A 32 -6.18 2.54 20.09
N ALA A 33 -7.21 2.88 19.33
CA ALA A 33 -8.48 3.40 19.87
C ALA A 33 -9.36 2.32 20.50
N SER A 34 -9.05 1.03 20.31
CA SER A 34 -9.88 -0.07 20.77
C SER A 34 -9.75 -0.32 22.28
N LYS A 35 -10.84 -0.78 22.91
CA LYS A 35 -10.82 -1.22 24.32
C LYS A 35 -9.82 -2.35 24.57
N ASN A 36 -9.61 -3.22 23.58
CA ASN A 36 -8.67 -4.33 23.70
C ASN A 36 -7.25 -3.82 23.90
N PHE A 37 -6.84 -2.82 23.12
CA PHE A 37 -5.52 -2.20 23.28
C PHE A 37 -5.39 -1.49 24.63
N GLN A 38 -6.41 -0.74 25.05
CA GLN A 38 -6.40 -0.02 26.33
C GLN A 38 -6.34 -0.96 27.55
N ASN A 39 -6.76 -2.21 27.41
CA ASN A 39 -6.72 -3.23 28.44
C ASN A 39 -5.44 -4.10 28.41
N MET A 40 -4.54 -3.90 27.44
CA MET A 40 -3.24 -4.58 27.40
C MET A 40 -2.35 -4.08 28.53
N ASP A 41 -1.36 -4.88 28.93
CA ASP A 41 -0.33 -4.41 29.85
C ASP A 41 0.53 -3.30 29.21
N ASN A 42 1.20 -2.52 30.05
CA ASN A 42 1.98 -1.37 29.62
C ASN A 42 3.10 -1.76 28.63
N GLU A 43 3.73 -2.93 28.80
CA GLU A 43 4.83 -3.36 27.94
C GLU A 43 4.33 -3.69 26.53
N GLN A 44 3.19 -4.35 26.43
CA GLN A 44 2.51 -4.65 25.17
C GLN A 44 2.07 -3.39 24.43
N GLN A 45 1.51 -2.41 25.15
CA GLN A 45 1.13 -1.13 24.56
C GLN A 45 2.35 -0.38 24.01
N ILE A 46 3.44 -0.30 24.79
CA ILE A 46 4.70 0.34 24.37
C ILE A 46 5.28 -0.36 23.13
N ARG A 47 5.30 -1.69 23.11
CA ARG A 47 5.83 -2.47 21.99
C ARG A 47 5.03 -2.22 20.71
N ALA A 48 3.69 -2.25 20.80
CA ALA A 48 2.82 -1.99 19.66
C ALA A 48 2.98 -0.57 19.10
N LEU A 49 3.08 0.45 19.97
CA LEU A 49 3.34 1.83 19.54
C LEU A 49 4.69 1.97 18.85
N LYS A 50 5.75 1.37 19.40
CA LYS A 50 7.08 1.34 18.75
C LYS A 50 7.05 0.70 17.37
N MET A 51 6.30 -0.40 17.22
CA MET A 51 6.14 -1.06 15.92
C MET A 51 5.42 -0.16 14.91
N TYR A 52 4.45 0.62 15.36
CA TYR A 52 3.77 1.58 14.51
C TYR A 52 4.66 2.74 14.10
N ASP A 53 5.39 3.34 15.04
CA ASP A 53 6.34 4.40 14.73
C ASP A 53 7.35 3.91 13.68
N LEU A 54 7.89 2.70 13.88
CA LEU A 54 8.79 2.08 12.92
C LEU A 54 8.15 1.85 11.55
N TYR A 55 6.88 1.41 11.51
CA TYR A 55 6.13 1.22 10.26
C TYR A 55 5.93 2.56 9.54
N MET A 56 5.48 3.59 10.24
CA MET A 56 5.20 4.91 9.67
C MET A 56 6.46 5.64 9.19
N GLU A 57 7.60 5.45 9.85
CA GLU A 57 8.86 6.07 9.44
C GLU A 57 9.51 5.40 8.22
N ARG A 58 9.24 4.11 8.01
CA ARG A 58 10.07 3.29 7.13
C ARG A 58 9.31 2.67 5.96
N VAL A 59 7.98 2.56 6.01
CA VAL A 59 7.22 1.91 4.94
C VAL A 59 6.92 2.88 3.80
N ASP A 60 7.33 2.45 2.61
CA ASP A 60 7.08 3.14 1.35
C ASP A 60 6.81 2.14 0.22
N LEU A 61 6.22 2.65 -0.87
CA LEU A 61 6.04 1.96 -2.13
C LEU A 61 6.76 2.76 -3.22
N ASN A 62 7.77 2.19 -3.85
CA ASN A 62 8.51 2.81 -4.94
C ASN A 62 8.26 2.05 -6.23
N PHE A 63 7.36 2.57 -7.06
CA PHE A 63 6.99 1.98 -8.34
C PHE A 63 7.95 2.47 -9.43
N LYS A 64 8.53 1.51 -10.15
CA LYS A 64 9.43 1.74 -11.27
C LYS A 64 9.11 0.79 -12.41
N SER A 65 8.54 1.29 -13.50
CA SER A 65 8.08 0.47 -14.63
C SER A 65 7.08 -0.60 -14.15
N ASP A 66 7.40 -1.89 -14.28
CA ASP A 66 6.59 -3.03 -13.83
C ASP A 66 7.02 -3.57 -12.46
N THR A 67 8.01 -2.93 -11.84
CA THR A 67 8.62 -3.35 -10.58
C THR A 67 8.21 -2.40 -9.47
N VAL A 68 7.94 -2.94 -8.29
CA VAL A 68 7.74 -2.16 -7.07
C VAL A 68 8.75 -2.60 -6.01
N TYR A 69 9.44 -1.63 -5.43
CA TYR A 69 10.27 -1.83 -4.25
C TYR A 69 9.49 -1.33 -3.05
N PHE A 70 9.37 -2.13 -2.02
CA PHE A 70 8.54 -1.77 -0.87
C PHE A 70 9.12 -2.32 0.41
N LYS A 71 8.88 -1.61 1.50
CA LYS A 71 9.30 -2.02 2.83
C LYS A 71 8.13 -2.57 3.60
N ASP A 72 8.37 -3.64 4.34
CA ASP A 72 7.37 -4.28 5.20
C ASP A 72 7.95 -4.49 6.60
N LEU A 73 7.08 -4.57 7.60
CA LEU A 73 7.48 -4.83 8.98
C LEU A 73 7.23 -6.30 9.31
N LYS A 74 8.30 -7.05 9.62
CA LYS A 74 8.23 -8.45 10.03
C LYS A 74 9.09 -8.69 11.26
N ASN A 75 8.51 -9.27 12.30
CA ASN A 75 9.22 -9.58 13.56
C ASN A 75 9.97 -8.36 14.14
N GLU A 76 9.34 -7.18 14.12
CA GLU A 76 9.93 -5.89 14.58
C GLU A 76 11.10 -5.36 13.72
N GLU A 77 11.35 -5.97 12.57
CA GLU A 77 12.38 -5.53 11.64
C GLU A 77 11.76 -5.09 10.33
N ILE A 78 12.32 -4.03 9.74
CA ILE A 78 11.97 -3.61 8.39
C ILE A 78 12.72 -4.50 7.41
N ILE A 79 11.96 -5.10 6.51
CA ILE A 79 12.48 -5.90 5.41
C ILE A 79 12.23 -5.16 4.10
N ASP A 80 13.28 -5.03 3.29
CA ASP A 80 13.16 -4.60 1.91
C ASP A 80 12.58 -5.75 1.09
N LYS A 81 11.67 -5.43 0.18
CA LYS A 81 11.07 -6.39 -0.75
C LYS A 81 11.01 -5.83 -2.15
N ILE A 82 10.93 -6.76 -3.10
CA ILE A 82 10.70 -6.48 -4.51
C ILE A 82 9.50 -7.27 -5.02
N GLY A 83 8.70 -6.63 -5.87
CA GLY A 83 7.53 -7.24 -6.47
C GLY A 83 7.32 -6.80 -7.91
N LEU A 84 6.54 -7.58 -8.65
CA LEU A 84 5.94 -7.13 -9.91
C LEU A 84 4.57 -6.54 -9.61
N TRP A 85 4.24 -5.40 -10.23
CA TRP A 85 2.95 -4.77 -10.04
C TRP A 85 2.23 -4.51 -11.36
N TYR A 86 0.92 -4.47 -11.28
CA TYR A 86 0.04 -4.04 -12.35
C TYR A 86 -1.30 -3.61 -11.77
N ILE A 87 -2.07 -2.87 -12.57
CA ILE A 87 -3.43 -2.48 -12.21
C ILE A 87 -4.40 -3.22 -13.13
N ILE A 88 -5.47 -3.78 -12.55
CA ILE A 88 -6.61 -4.29 -13.31
C ILE A 88 -7.84 -3.56 -12.78
N GLN A 89 -8.46 -2.73 -13.62
CA GLN A 89 -9.58 -1.88 -13.25
C GLN A 89 -9.20 -0.91 -12.11
N ASP A 90 -9.77 -1.09 -10.92
CA ASP A 90 -9.53 -0.32 -9.70
C ASP A 90 -8.63 -1.06 -8.71
N THR A 91 -8.03 -2.17 -9.13
CA THR A 91 -7.26 -3.05 -8.26
C THR A 91 -5.77 -2.99 -8.60
N LEU A 92 -4.98 -2.50 -7.66
CA LEU A 92 -3.53 -2.67 -7.64
C LEU A 92 -3.21 -4.10 -7.20
N VAL A 93 -2.42 -4.80 -8.00
CA VAL A 93 -1.89 -6.12 -7.68
C VAL A 93 -0.38 -6.05 -7.56
N ILE A 94 0.16 -6.58 -6.46
CA ILE A 94 1.60 -6.71 -6.23
C ILE A 94 1.92 -8.19 -6.00
N ASN A 95 2.73 -8.78 -6.87
CA ASN A 95 3.28 -10.11 -6.70
C ASN A 95 4.65 -9.99 -6.02
N ASP A 96 4.69 -10.38 -4.75
CA ASP A 96 5.91 -10.47 -3.92
C ASP A 96 6.82 -11.57 -4.46
N LEU A 97 7.97 -11.18 -5.00
CA LEU A 97 8.91 -12.12 -5.63
C LEU A 97 9.69 -12.95 -4.60
N GLU A 98 9.76 -12.50 -3.34
CA GLU A 98 10.50 -13.20 -2.29
C GLU A 98 9.66 -14.25 -1.58
N LYS A 99 8.37 -13.97 -1.37
CA LYS A 99 7.46 -14.86 -0.63
C LYS A 99 6.51 -15.66 -1.52
N ILE A 100 6.50 -15.42 -2.83
CA ILE A 100 5.53 -16.01 -3.78
C ILE A 100 4.11 -15.75 -3.26
N ALA A 101 3.83 -14.49 -2.92
CA ALA A 101 2.55 -14.04 -2.39
C ALA A 101 1.99 -12.92 -3.28
N THR A 102 0.66 -12.83 -3.37
CA THR A 102 0.00 -11.74 -4.11
C THR A 102 -0.77 -10.87 -3.13
N TYR A 103 -0.38 -9.60 -3.05
CA TYR A 103 -1.15 -8.57 -2.35
C TYR A 103 -2.08 -7.88 -3.35
N LYS A 104 -3.31 -7.65 -2.94
CA LYS A 104 -4.32 -6.95 -3.74
C LYS A 104 -4.84 -5.77 -2.95
N TYR A 105 -4.94 -4.62 -3.60
CA TYR A 105 -5.44 -3.39 -3.02
C TYR A 105 -6.46 -2.76 -3.96
N PHE A 106 -7.62 -2.41 -3.41
CA PHE A 106 -8.56 -1.52 -4.08
C PHE A 106 -8.03 -0.09 -3.98
N ILE A 107 -7.91 0.57 -5.12
CA ILE A 107 -7.50 1.98 -5.23
C ILE A 107 -8.76 2.81 -4.97
N GLU A 108 -8.92 3.30 -3.74
CA GLU A 108 -10.07 4.12 -3.39
C GLU A 108 -10.05 5.48 -4.10
N SER A 109 -8.86 6.08 -4.17
CA SER A 109 -8.60 7.29 -4.94
C SER A 109 -7.10 7.43 -5.18
N TYR A 110 -6.75 8.15 -6.24
CA TYR A 110 -5.38 8.55 -6.50
C TYR A 110 -5.34 9.96 -7.13
N SER A 111 -4.28 10.70 -6.82
CA SER A 111 -3.94 11.99 -7.39
C SER A 111 -2.46 12.01 -7.75
N ASN A 112 -1.91 13.16 -8.14
CA ASN A 112 -0.46 13.29 -8.33
C ASN A 112 0.33 13.22 -7.00
N CYS A 113 -0.33 13.45 -5.86
CA CYS A 113 0.31 13.54 -4.56
C CYS A 113 -0.22 12.53 -3.54
N ASP A 114 -1.45 12.04 -3.71
CA ASP A 114 -2.13 11.21 -2.72
C ASP A 114 -2.57 9.89 -3.33
N LEU A 115 -2.39 8.81 -2.57
CA LEU A 115 -2.80 7.46 -2.96
C LEU A 115 -3.49 6.79 -1.78
N HIS A 116 -4.75 6.42 -1.97
CA HIS A 116 -5.57 5.77 -0.96
C HIS A 116 -5.83 4.32 -1.35
N LEU A 117 -5.31 3.40 -0.54
CA LEU A 117 -5.38 1.96 -0.79
C LEU A 117 -6.16 1.24 0.30
N LYS A 118 -7.03 0.31 -0.10
CA LYS A 118 -7.71 -0.61 0.81
C LYS A 118 -7.32 -2.05 0.50
N PRO A 119 -6.80 -2.82 1.46
CA PRO A 119 -6.50 -4.23 1.24
C PRO A 119 -7.74 -5.00 0.78
N ILE A 120 -7.57 -5.86 -0.24
CA ILE A 120 -8.57 -6.84 -0.65
C ILE A 120 -8.21 -8.17 0.03
N LEU A 121 -9.08 -8.60 0.93
CA LEU A 121 -8.93 -9.82 1.72
C LEU A 121 -9.33 -11.07 0.90
N PRO A 122 -8.94 -12.28 1.33
CA PRO A 122 -9.42 -13.52 0.74
C PRO A 122 -10.96 -13.53 0.61
N GLY A 123 -11.46 -14.00 -0.53
CA GLY A 123 -12.89 -13.92 -0.88
C GLY A 123 -13.29 -12.60 -1.55
N ASN A 124 -12.33 -11.78 -2.00
CA ASN A 124 -12.54 -10.49 -2.69
C ASN A 124 -13.28 -9.44 -1.83
N LEU A 125 -13.08 -9.49 -0.51
CA LEU A 125 -13.67 -8.52 0.40
C LEU A 125 -12.75 -7.31 0.55
N VAL A 126 -13.23 -6.11 0.16
CA VAL A 126 -12.50 -4.86 0.40
C VAL A 126 -12.55 -4.53 1.89
N SER A 127 -11.39 -4.34 2.50
CA SER A 127 -11.26 -3.92 3.89
C SER A 127 -11.91 -2.56 4.12
N LYS A 128 -12.56 -2.38 5.27
CA LYS A 128 -13.08 -1.05 5.70
C LYS A 128 -11.96 -0.08 6.07
N SER A 129 -10.81 -0.61 6.46
CA SER A 129 -9.61 0.16 6.80
C SER A 129 -8.63 0.13 5.63
N GLY A 130 -7.91 1.23 5.43
CA GLY A 130 -6.91 1.38 4.38
C GLY A 130 -5.69 2.16 4.85
N SER A 131 -4.84 2.50 3.88
CA SER A 131 -3.66 3.33 4.06
C SER A 131 -3.70 4.51 3.10
N THR A 132 -3.17 5.64 3.54
CA THR A 132 -2.93 6.83 2.71
C THR A 132 -1.44 6.99 2.53
N PHE A 133 -1.02 7.19 1.29
CA PHE A 133 0.36 7.44 0.94
C PHE A 133 0.48 8.78 0.24
N LYS A 134 1.60 9.45 0.47
CA LYS A 134 1.96 10.71 -0.15
C LYS A 134 3.17 10.53 -1.06
N LYS A 135 3.11 11.10 -2.26
CA LYS A 135 4.24 11.06 -3.20
C LYS A 135 5.39 11.91 -2.65
N GLU A 136 6.62 11.40 -2.70
CA GLU A 136 7.82 12.06 -2.15
C GLU A 136 8.14 13.41 -2.81
N GLU A 137 7.79 13.58 -4.09
CA GLU A 137 8.03 14.82 -4.85
C GLU A 137 6.91 15.86 -4.69
N CYS A 138 5.96 15.60 -3.80
CA CYS A 138 4.99 16.54 -3.27
C CYS A 138 5.37 16.96 -1.83
#